data_AF-A0A9C9X159-F1
#
_entry.id   AF-A0A9C9X159-F1
#
_cell.length_a   1.000
_cell.length_b   1.000
_cell.length_c   1.000
_cell.angle_alpha   90.00
_cell.angle_beta   90.00
_cell.angle_gamma   90.00
#
_symmetry.space_group_name_H-M   'P 1'
#
loop_
_entity.id
_entity.type
_entity.pdbx_description
1 polymer ?
#
loop_
_entity_poly.entity_id
_entity_poly.type
_entity_poly.pdbx_seq_one_letter_code
_entity_poly.pdbx_strand_id
1 'polypeptide(L)' 'ITYKPDYRQAIAESWPHSLDDSAARRDWNWQPDFDLEAMTRDMLEKLKKKL' A
#
# COMPACT_ATOMS: atom_id res chain seq x y z
N ILE A 1 -20.32 -10.10 5.56
CA ILE A 1 -18.88 -10.46 5.46
C ILE A 1 -18.37 -10.59 6.89
N THR A 2 -17.71 -11.70 7.23
CA THR A 2 -17.14 -11.92 8.58
C THR A 2 -15.62 -11.88 8.47
N TYR A 3 -15.00 -10.86 9.06
CA TYR A 3 -13.55 -10.79 9.17
C TYR A 3 -13.09 -11.70 10.31
N LYS A 4 -11.96 -12.39 10.11
CA LYS A 4 -11.35 -13.25 11.12
C LYS A 4 -9.90 -12.80 11.35
N PRO A 5 -9.67 -11.78 12.20
CA PRO A 5 -8.33 -11.37 12.58
C PRO A 5 -7.55 -12.53 13.19
N ASP A 6 -6.25 -12.57 12.93
CA ASP A 6 -5.32 -13.52 13.53
C ASP A 6 -4.16 -12.79 14.20
N TYR A 7 -3.11 -13.53 14.61
CA TYR A 7 -1.95 -12.97 15.31
C TYR A 7 -1.26 -11.82 14.56
N ARG A 8 -1.45 -11.70 13.23
CA ARG A 8 -0.88 -10.62 12.42
C ARG A 8 -1.54 -9.28 12.70
N GLN A 9 -2.75 -9.26 13.27
CA GLN A 9 -3.43 -8.03 13.66
C GLN A 9 -2.60 -7.22 14.67
N ALA A 10 -2.08 -7.88 15.71
CA ALA A 10 -1.23 -7.22 16.71
C ALA A 10 0.09 -6.71 16.09
N ILE A 11 0.61 -7.40 15.06
CA ILE A 11 1.78 -6.94 14.31
C ILE A 11 1.42 -5.68 13.51
N ALA A 12 0.29 -5.68 12.79
CA ALA A 12 -0.16 -4.53 12.01
C ALA A 12 -0.47 -3.30 12.90
N GLU A 13 -1.04 -3.53 14.09
CA GLU A 13 -1.32 -2.47 15.08
C GLU A 13 -0.05 -1.84 15.67
N SER A 14 1.10 -2.54 15.61
CA SER A 14 2.37 -1.99 16.06
C SER A 14 3.02 -1.03 15.06
N TRP A 15 2.54 -1.01 13.81
CA TRP A 15 3.14 -0.20 12.72
C TRP A 15 2.44 1.16 12.57
N PRO A 16 3.16 2.19 12.10
CA PRO A 16 2.55 3.49 11.85
C PRO A 16 1.57 3.41 10.67
N HIS A 17 0.45 4.12 10.77
CA HIS A 17 -0.55 4.19 9.69
C HIS A 17 -0.10 5.00 8.47
N SER A 18 0.83 5.94 8.66
CA SER A 18 1.43 6.76 7.60
C SER A 18 2.86 7.14 7.98
N LEU A 19 3.65 7.53 6.98
CA LEU A 19 5.03 7.96 7.15
C LEU A 19 5.17 9.39 6.63
N ASP A 20 5.91 10.21 7.35
CA ASP A 20 6.37 11.49 6.82
C ASP A 20 7.52 11.24 5.83
N ASP A 21 7.24 11.48 4.56
CA ASP A 21 8.14 11.28 3.43
C ASP A 21 8.77 12.61 2.93
N SER A 22 8.56 13.72 3.65
CA SER A 22 8.96 15.08 3.24
C SER A 22 10.47 15.23 2.97
N ALA A 23 11.32 14.52 3.72
CA ALA A 23 12.76 14.50 3.48
C ALA A 23 13.10 13.94 2.10
N ALA A 24 12.47 12.83 1.71
CA ALA A 24 12.71 12.21 0.40
C ALA A 24 12.17 13.08 -0.76
N ARG A 25 11.02 13.73 -0.54
CA ARG A 25 10.46 14.70 -1.49
C ARG A 25 11.40 15.88 -1.71
N ARG A 26 12.02 16.40 -0.66
CA ARG A 26 12.92 17.55 -0.76
C ARG A 26 14.28 17.18 -1.35
N ASP A 27 14.87 16.08 -0.87
CA ASP A 27 16.28 15.78 -1.13
C ASP A 27 16.46 15.05 -2.47
N TRP A 28 15.47 14.27 -2.90
CA TRP A 28 15.53 13.47 -4.15
C TRP A 28 14.36 13.72 -5.09
N ASN A 29 13.50 14.70 -4.80
CA ASN A 29 12.26 14.94 -5.56
C ASN A 29 11.40 13.67 -5.70
N TRP A 30 11.41 12.82 -4.67
CA TRP A 30 10.62 11.59 -4.68
C TRP A 30 9.12 11.93 -4.72
N GLN A 31 8.39 11.31 -5.65
CA GLN A 31 6.95 11.51 -5.82
C GLN A 31 6.30 10.18 -6.24
N PRO A 32 5.27 9.68 -5.53
CA PRO A 32 4.58 8.46 -5.93
C PRO A 32 3.60 8.74 -7.07
N ASP A 33 3.68 7.95 -8.14
CA ASP A 33 2.82 8.09 -9.33
C ASP A 33 1.51 7.30 -9.24
N PHE A 34 1.42 6.33 -8.33
CA PHE A 34 0.28 5.43 -8.19
C PHE A 34 -0.43 5.67 -6.87
N ASP A 35 -1.71 6.01 -6.97
CA ASP A 35 -2.65 5.98 -5.85
C ASP A 35 -3.29 4.58 -5.70
N LEU A 36 -4.17 4.45 -4.71
CA LEU A 36 -4.87 3.20 -4.41
C LEU A 36 -5.71 2.69 -5.59
N GLU A 37 -6.39 3.58 -6.32
CA GLU A 37 -7.27 3.21 -7.41
C GLU A 37 -6.46 2.74 -8.63
N ALA A 38 -5.45 3.51 -9.03
CA ALA A 38 -4.56 3.19 -10.13
C ALA A 38 -3.83 1.86 -9.91
N MET A 39 -3.31 1.66 -8.69
CA MET A 39 -2.68 0.39 -8.31
C MET A 39 -3.66 -0.78 -8.36
N THR A 40 -4.88 -0.60 -7.81
CA THR A 40 -5.89 -1.68 -7.78
C THR A 40 -6.29 -2.12 -9.19
N ARG A 41 -6.50 -1.16 -10.10
CA ARG A 41 -6.81 -1.43 -11.50
C ARG A 41 -5.69 -2.22 -12.18
N ASP A 42 -4.44 -1.74 -12.10
CA ASP A 42 -3.31 -2.40 -12.77
C ASP A 42 -3.11 -3.83 -12.22
N MET A 43 -3.14 -4.02 -10.90
CA MET A 43 -2.98 -5.34 -10.30
C MET A 43 -4.04 -6.35 -10.78
N LEU A 44 -5.31 -5.95 -10.85
CA LEU A 44 -6.37 -6.81 -11.35
C LEU A 44 -6.19 -7.16 -12.84
N GLU A 45 -5.76 -6.21 -13.66
CA GLU A 45 -5.48 -6.46 -15.08
C GLU A 45 -4.32 -7.43 -15.28
N LYS A 46 -3.22 -7.26 -14.52
CA LYS A 46 -2.03 -8.12 -14.64
C LYS A 46 -2.31 -9.53 -14.13
N LEU A 47 -3.01 -9.68 -13.02
CA LEU A 47 -3.37 -11.00 -12.48
C LEU A 47 -4.33 -11.74 -13.42
N LYS A 48 -5.30 -11.06 -14.03
CA LYS A 48 -6.19 -11.65 -15.04
C LYS A 48 -5.43 -12.17 -16.27
N LYS A 49 -4.32 -11.54 -16.66
CA LYS A 49 -3.48 -12.01 -17.77
C LYS A 49 -2.61 -13.21 -17.41
N LYS A 50 -2.33 -13.41 -16.12
CA LYS A 50 -1.47 -14.48 -15.61
C LYS A 50 -2.22 -15.79 -15.37
N LEU A 51 -3.52 -15.69 -15.09
CA LEU A 51 -4.44 -16.82 -14.91
C LEU A 51 -5.02 -17.29 -16.25
#